data_AF-A0A6G1RE00-F1
#
_entry.id   AF-A0A6G1RE00-F1
#
_cell.length_a   1.000
_cell.length_b   1.000
_cell.length_c   1.000
_cell.angle_alpha   90.00
_cell.angle_beta   90.00
_cell.angle_gamma   90.00
#
_symmetry.space_group_name_H-M   'P 1'
#
loop_
_entity.id
_entity.type
_entity.pdbx_description
1 polymer ?
#
loop_
_entity_poly.entity_id
_entity_poly.type
_entity_poly.pdbx_seq_one_letter_code
_entity_poly.pdbx_strand_id
1 'polypeptide(L)'
;KPPLNLPLRPGVWTIKILHHWVQVAETKFLVTPLTFSNRQPIKQEEAMKYHSGPPKNAYMEQSFQGLNPVLNIPISAARVDQAKRNAGLVGARLEAWVDSLVSSVWSAVDICSTGPTACPVMQSCAQTAWSSLSPDPK
;
A
#
# COMPACT_ATOMS: atom_id res chain seq x y z
N LYS A 1 7.09 19.17 -2.12
CA LYS A 1 6.92 18.00 -1.23
C LYS A 1 6.35 18.49 0.10
N PRO A 2 5.15 18.04 0.53
CA PRO A 2 4.56 18.49 1.79
C PRO A 2 5.37 17.98 3.00
N PRO A 3 5.49 18.76 4.08
CA PRO A 3 6.21 18.37 5.29
C PRO A 3 5.34 17.49 6.19
N LEU A 4 5.10 16.24 5.77
CA LEU A 4 4.32 15.29 6.56
C LEU A 4 5.18 14.61 7.62
N ASN A 5 4.73 14.64 8.89
CA ASN A 5 5.35 13.87 9.97
C ASN A 5 5.34 12.37 9.64
N LEU A 6 6.41 11.68 10.04
CA LEU A 6 6.62 10.27 9.78
C LEU A 6 6.45 9.41 11.05
N PRO A 7 6.15 8.11 10.91
CA PRO A 7 5.88 7.40 9.66
C PRO A 7 4.49 7.72 9.08
N LEU A 8 4.35 7.58 7.76
CA LEU A 8 3.03 7.59 7.13
C LEU A 8 2.27 6.33 7.52
N ARG A 9 0.99 6.48 7.89
CA ARG A 9 0.14 5.31 8.18
C ARG A 9 0.00 4.45 6.90
N PRO A 10 0.28 3.14 6.96
CA PRO A 10 0.12 2.27 5.81
C PRO A 10 -1.33 2.18 5.32
N GLY A 11 -1.50 1.96 4.03
CA GLY A 11 -2.78 1.88 3.34
C GLY A 11 -2.80 2.65 2.03
N VAL A 12 -3.97 2.69 1.39
CA VAL A 12 -4.18 3.44 0.15
C VAL A 12 -4.53 4.89 0.49
N TRP A 13 -3.66 5.79 0.10
CA TRP A 13 -3.83 7.25 0.25
C TRP A 13 -4.54 7.82 -0.96
N THR A 14 -5.28 8.91 -0.76
CA THR A 14 -6.01 9.61 -1.81
C THR A 14 -5.57 11.08 -1.83
N ILE A 15 -5.23 11.58 -3.01
CA ILE A 15 -4.92 12.99 -3.27
C ILE A 15 -6.06 13.54 -4.13
N LYS A 16 -6.67 14.64 -3.68
CA LYS A 16 -7.72 15.36 -4.42
C LYS A 16 -7.22 16.73 -4.83
N ILE A 17 -7.54 17.13 -6.05
CA ILE A 17 -7.33 18.49 -6.55
C ILE A 17 -8.70 19.15 -6.65
N LEU A 18 -8.82 20.33 -6.06
CA LEU A 18 -10.06 21.11 -6.07
C LEU A 18 -9.80 22.51 -6.64
N HIS A 19 -10.77 23.05 -7.37
CA HIS A 19 -10.80 24.44 -7.81
C HIS A 19 -12.14 25.04 -7.34
N HIS A 20 -12.09 26.08 -6.50
CA HIS A 20 -13.26 26.67 -5.85
C HIS A 20 -14.20 25.61 -5.23
N TRP A 21 -13.65 24.68 -4.45
CA TRP A 21 -14.38 23.57 -3.81
C TRP A 21 -14.98 22.50 -4.74
N VAL A 22 -14.80 22.64 -6.05
CA VAL A 22 -15.20 21.62 -7.03
C VAL A 22 -14.01 20.69 -7.29
N GLN A 23 -14.22 19.38 -7.16
CA GLN A 23 -13.17 18.39 -7.44
C GLN A 23 -12.84 18.37 -8.93
N VAL A 24 -11.57 18.57 -9.25
CA VAL A 24 -11.03 18.54 -10.62
C VAL A 24 -10.45 17.17 -10.95
N ALA A 25 -9.71 16.58 -10.00
CA ALA A 25 -9.05 15.29 -10.20
C ALA A 25 -8.82 14.59 -8.86
N GLU A 26 -8.58 13.28 -8.94
CA GLU A 26 -8.19 12.43 -7.82
C GLU A 26 -7.11 11.44 -8.29
N THR A 27 -6.14 11.15 -7.44
CA THR A 27 -5.22 10.02 -7.63
C THR A 27 -5.00 9.30 -6.31
N LYS A 28 -4.56 8.04 -6.40
CA LYS A 28 -4.30 7.19 -5.23
C LYS A 28 -2.90 6.65 -5.29
N PHE A 29 -2.31 6.44 -4.12
CA PHE A 29 -1.02 5.78 -3.99
C PHE A 29 -1.00 4.89 -2.75
N LEU A 30 -0.23 3.81 -2.80
CA LEU A 30 -0.11 2.86 -1.71
C LEU A 30 1.11 3.18 -0.85
N VAL A 31 0.91 3.25 0.47
CA VAL A 31 1.97 3.15 1.47
C VAL A 31 1.92 1.74 2.04
N THR A 32 2.84 0.88 1.62
CA THR A 32 2.85 -0.53 2.01
C THR A 32 3.44 -0.73 3.40
N PRO A 33 2.83 -1.54 4.28
CA PRO A 33 3.47 -2.02 5.51
C PRO A 33 4.77 -2.78 5.20
N LEU A 34 5.80 -2.63 6.03
CA LEU A 34 7.06 -3.35 5.88
C LEU A 34 6.95 -4.74 6.50
N THR A 35 7.27 -5.80 5.75
CA THR A 35 7.41 -7.16 6.28
C THR A 35 8.83 -7.47 6.77
N PHE A 36 9.81 -6.63 6.41
CA PHE A 36 11.21 -6.79 6.77
C PHE A 36 11.79 -5.51 7.39
N SER A 37 12.67 -5.69 8.38
CA SER A 37 13.56 -4.66 8.93
C SER A 37 14.99 -5.20 8.90
N ASN A 38 15.93 -4.43 8.36
CA ASN A 38 17.32 -4.87 8.19
C ASN A 38 17.48 -6.25 7.51
N ARG A 39 16.65 -6.51 6.48
CA ARG A 39 16.60 -7.79 5.74
C ARG A 39 16.19 -9.01 6.59
N GLN A 40 15.63 -8.80 7.77
CA GLN A 40 15.05 -9.85 8.61
C GLN A 40 13.54 -9.62 8.77
N PRO A 41 12.74 -10.67 8.99
CA PRO A 41 11.31 -10.50 9.28
C PRO A 41 11.09 -9.49 10.41
N ILE A 42 10.21 -8.52 10.18
CA ILE A 42 9.99 -7.43 11.13
C ILE A 42 9.47 -7.96 12.47
N LYS A 43 10.04 -7.45 13.58
CA LYS A 43 9.56 -7.78 14.93
C LYS A 43 8.38 -6.89 15.32
N GLN A 44 7.60 -7.31 16.31
CA GLN A 44 6.37 -6.62 16.70
C GLN A 44 6.62 -5.16 17.14
N GLU A 45 7.69 -4.90 17.89
CA GLU A 45 8.06 -3.54 18.30
C GLU A 45 8.36 -2.62 17.11
N GLU A 46 9.09 -3.15 16.11
CA GLU A 46 9.40 -2.41 14.88
C GLU A 46 8.16 -2.21 14.03
N ALA A 47 7.29 -3.23 13.91
CA ALA A 47 6.02 -3.12 13.20
C ALA A 47 5.15 -2.01 13.83
N MET A 48 5.01 -2.02 15.16
CA MET A 48 4.29 -0.96 15.88
C MET A 48 4.91 0.42 15.64
N LYS A 49 6.25 0.53 15.65
CA LYS A 49 6.95 1.79 15.39
C LYS A 49 6.68 2.33 13.99
N TYR A 50 6.69 1.48 12.95
CA TYR A 50 6.60 1.91 11.55
C TYR A 50 5.17 1.95 11.00
N HIS A 51 4.22 1.21 11.58
CA HIS A 51 2.86 1.07 11.04
C HIS A 51 1.79 1.88 11.81
N SER A 52 2.12 2.46 12.97
CA SER A 52 1.15 3.19 13.80
C SER A 52 0.75 4.58 13.26
N GLY A 53 1.46 5.09 12.25
CA GLY A 53 1.34 6.48 11.78
C GLY A 53 2.17 7.47 12.61
N PRO A 54 1.98 8.79 12.41
CA PRO A 54 2.86 9.79 12.99
C PRO A 54 2.60 9.96 14.50
N PRO A 55 3.58 10.52 15.25
CA PRO A 55 3.38 10.91 16.64
C PRO A 55 2.14 11.78 16.81
N LYS A 56 1.42 11.58 17.91
CA LYS A 56 0.17 12.30 18.25
C LYS A 56 -0.95 12.18 17.19
N ASN A 57 -0.82 11.27 16.21
CA ASN A 57 -1.72 11.14 15.06
C ASN A 57 -1.86 12.42 14.22
N ALA A 58 -0.83 13.27 14.19
CA ALA A 58 -0.84 14.53 13.45
C ALA A 58 0.27 14.57 12.39
N TYR A 59 -0.11 14.75 11.12
CA TYR A 59 0.84 14.87 10.02
C TYR A 59 1.46 16.26 9.88
N MET A 60 0.79 17.30 10.41
CA MET A 60 1.22 18.70 10.38
C MET A 60 0.81 19.37 11.69
N GLU A 61 1.42 20.51 12.03
CA GLU A 61 1.03 21.30 13.21
C GLU A 61 -0.41 21.84 13.07
N GLN A 62 -0.76 22.29 11.85
CA GLN A 62 -2.11 22.71 11.53
C GLN A 62 -3.04 21.50 11.36
N SER A 63 -4.15 21.50 12.08
CA SER A 63 -5.22 20.51 11.92
C SER A 63 -6.18 20.92 10.80
N PHE A 64 -6.57 19.94 9.97
CA PHE A 64 -7.54 20.11 8.88
C PHE A 64 -8.85 19.34 9.12
N GLN A 65 -9.10 18.88 10.35
CA GLN A 65 -10.31 18.09 10.67
C GLN A 65 -11.62 18.84 10.33
N GLY A 66 -11.62 20.18 10.41
CA GLY A 66 -12.76 21.01 10.03
C GLY A 66 -13.14 20.93 8.54
N LEU A 67 -12.24 20.45 7.67
CA LEU A 67 -12.53 20.24 6.25
C LEU A 67 -13.24 18.90 5.98
N ASN A 68 -13.26 17.96 6.93
CA ASN A 68 -13.84 16.63 6.69
C ASN A 68 -15.33 16.67 6.31
N PRO A 69 -16.20 17.45 6.98
CA PRO A 69 -17.59 17.56 6.57
C PRO A 69 -17.75 18.22 5.20
N VAL A 70 -16.93 19.25 4.92
CA VAL A 70 -16.97 20.01 3.65
C VAL A 70 -16.58 19.13 2.47
N LEU A 71 -15.57 18.27 2.66
CA LEU A 71 -15.04 17.38 1.63
C LEU A 71 -15.69 15.98 1.65
N ASN A 72 -16.70 15.77 2.50
CA ASN A 72 -17.37 14.49 2.72
C ASN A 72 -16.38 13.33 2.98
N ILE A 73 -15.45 13.54 3.92
CA ILE A 73 -14.45 12.55 4.33
C ILE A 73 -14.90 11.91 5.65
N PRO A 74 -15.61 10.76 5.62
CA PRO A 74 -16.08 10.12 6.83
C PRO A 74 -14.93 9.49 7.61
N ILE A 75 -14.79 9.85 8.89
CA ILE A 75 -13.90 9.15 9.83
C ILE A 75 -14.71 8.06 10.53
N SER A 76 -14.36 6.80 10.27
CA SER A 76 -14.97 5.64 10.93
C SER A 76 -14.12 5.18 12.11
N ALA A 77 -14.69 5.21 13.32
CA ALA A 77 -14.03 4.69 14.52
C ALA A 77 -13.60 3.22 14.35
N ALA A 78 -14.44 2.39 13.74
CA ALA A 78 -14.13 1.00 13.44
C ALA A 78 -12.90 0.84 12.53
N ARG A 79 -12.75 1.68 11.50
CA ARG A 79 -11.56 1.66 10.62
C ARG A 79 -10.31 2.16 11.34
N VAL A 80 -10.44 3.17 12.21
CA VAL A 80 -9.32 3.66 13.03
C VAL A 80 -8.83 2.56 13.97
N ASP A 81 -9.73 1.86 14.65
CA ASP A 81 -9.35 0.79 15.56
C ASP A 81 -8.81 -0.44 14.84
N GLN A 82 -9.34 -0.77 13.66
CA GLN A 82 -8.74 -1.80 12.80
C GLN A 82 -7.32 -1.40 12.38
N ALA A 83 -7.07 -0.15 12.02
CA ALA A 83 -5.73 0.31 11.66
C ALA A 83 -4.75 0.23 12.85
N LYS A 84 -5.19 0.53 14.08
CA LYS A 84 -4.39 0.32 15.30
C LYS A 84 -4.05 -1.16 15.52
N ARG A 85 -5.02 -2.05 15.32
CA ARG A 85 -4.77 -3.51 15.40
C ARG A 85 -3.79 -3.98 14.33
N ASN A 86 -3.93 -3.48 13.10
CA ASN A 86 -3.06 -3.83 11.99
C ASN A 86 -1.61 -3.39 12.21
N ALA A 87 -1.39 -2.29 12.93
CA ALA A 87 -0.04 -1.77 13.18
C ALA A 87 0.88 -2.76 13.91
N GLY A 88 0.32 -3.63 14.75
CA GLY A 88 1.08 -4.63 15.51
C GLY A 88 1.12 -6.02 14.86
N LEU A 89 0.63 -6.18 13.63
CA LEU A 89 0.69 -7.46 12.94
C LEU A 89 2.13 -7.80 12.54
N VAL A 90 2.45 -9.09 12.58
CA VAL A 90 3.71 -9.69 12.13
C VAL A 90 3.44 -11.04 11.44
N GLY A 91 4.43 -11.58 10.73
CA GLY A 91 4.36 -12.88 10.05
C GLY A 91 3.19 -12.97 9.07
N ALA A 92 2.58 -14.16 8.97
CA ALA A 92 1.51 -14.43 8.00
C ALA A 92 0.32 -13.46 8.06
N ARG A 93 0.00 -12.91 9.25
CA ARG A 93 -1.09 -11.93 9.38
C ARG A 93 -0.72 -10.57 8.78
N LEU A 94 0.55 -10.18 8.90
CA LEU A 94 1.05 -8.98 8.27
C LEU A 94 1.14 -9.16 6.75
N GLU A 95 1.64 -10.33 6.30
CA GLU A 95 1.69 -10.68 4.87
C GLU A 95 0.29 -10.64 4.24
N ALA A 96 -0.71 -11.27 4.85
CA ALA A 96 -2.08 -11.22 4.35
C ALA A 96 -2.64 -9.78 4.28
N TRP A 97 -2.29 -8.91 5.23
CA TRP A 97 -2.68 -7.51 5.17
C TRP A 97 -2.00 -6.78 4.01
N VAL A 98 -0.69 -6.98 3.83
CA VAL A 98 0.08 -6.45 2.71
C VAL A 98 -0.50 -6.91 1.37
N ASP A 99 -0.75 -8.21 1.21
CA ASP A 99 -1.30 -8.79 -0.01
C ASP A 99 -2.69 -8.22 -0.34
N SER A 100 -3.53 -8.00 0.68
CA SER A 100 -4.85 -7.35 0.48
C SER A 100 -4.72 -5.90 -0.02
N LEU A 101 -3.70 -5.18 0.44
CA LEU A 101 -3.44 -3.80 0.00
C LEU A 101 -2.85 -3.78 -1.41
N VAL A 102 -1.87 -4.64 -1.68
CA VAL A 102 -1.21 -4.74 -2.99
C VAL A 102 -2.22 -5.15 -4.06
N SER A 103 -3.03 -6.19 -3.82
CA SER A 103 -4.08 -6.65 -4.74
C SER A 103 -5.19 -5.62 -5.00
N SER A 104 -5.34 -4.61 -4.13
CA SER A 104 -6.30 -3.52 -4.35
C SER A 104 -5.84 -2.46 -5.36
N VAL A 105 -4.53 -2.41 -5.67
CA VAL A 105 -3.94 -1.40 -6.58
C VAL A 105 -3.03 -2.00 -7.67
N TRP A 106 -2.69 -3.29 -7.57
CA TRP A 106 -1.93 -4.05 -8.56
C TRP A 106 -2.71 -5.28 -9.01
N SER A 107 -2.40 -5.77 -10.20
CA SER A 107 -2.93 -7.02 -10.74
C SER A 107 -1.79 -7.88 -11.28
N ALA A 108 -1.80 -9.17 -10.92
CA ALA A 108 -0.94 -10.16 -11.56
C ALA A 108 -1.54 -10.49 -12.93
N VAL A 109 -1.06 -9.80 -13.97
CA VAL A 109 -1.63 -9.91 -15.33
C VAL A 109 -1.35 -11.27 -15.94
N ASP A 110 -0.14 -11.78 -15.76
CA ASP A 110 0.27 -13.08 -16.30
C ASP A 110 1.48 -13.65 -15.51
N ILE A 111 1.75 -14.95 -15.68
CA ILE A 111 2.88 -15.65 -15.10
C ILE A 111 3.38 -16.73 -16.07
N CYS A 112 4.71 -16.89 -16.16
CA CYS A 112 5.35 -17.85 -17.04
C CYS A 112 6.36 -18.72 -16.29
N SER A 113 6.75 -19.85 -16.87
CA SER A 113 7.82 -20.71 -16.35
C SER A 113 9.10 -20.59 -17.19
N THR A 114 10.24 -20.46 -16.53
CA THR A 114 11.56 -20.43 -17.18
C THR A 114 12.03 -21.82 -17.62
N GLY A 115 11.41 -22.89 -17.13
CA GLY A 115 11.75 -24.28 -17.42
C GLY A 115 10.51 -25.18 -17.45
N PRO A 116 10.69 -26.51 -17.32
CA PRO A 116 9.58 -27.44 -17.23
C PRO A 116 8.67 -27.12 -16.03
N THR A 117 7.36 -27.19 -16.23
CA THR A 117 6.35 -26.91 -15.19
C THR A 117 5.30 -28.01 -15.16
N ALA A 118 4.85 -28.36 -13.95
CA ALA A 118 3.71 -29.25 -13.74
C ALA A 118 2.36 -28.53 -13.87
N CYS A 119 2.35 -27.20 -13.97
CA CYS A 119 1.13 -26.41 -14.15
C CYS A 119 0.75 -26.41 -15.65
N PRO A 120 -0.35 -27.08 -16.05
CA PRO A 120 -0.66 -27.31 -17.46
C PRO A 120 -1.06 -26.04 -18.22
N VAL A 121 -1.46 -24.98 -17.51
CA VAL A 121 -1.87 -23.71 -18.09
C VAL A 121 -0.73 -22.69 -18.20
N MET A 122 0.46 -23.01 -17.68
CA MET A 122 1.56 -22.04 -17.59
C MET A 122 2.44 -22.08 -18.84
N GLN A 123 2.59 -20.92 -19.49
CA GLN A 123 3.39 -20.78 -20.71
C GLN A 123 4.89 -20.71 -20.40
N SER A 124 5.72 -21.07 -21.39
CA SER A 124 7.17 -20.87 -21.31
C SER A 124 7.51 -19.38 -21.43
N CYS A 125 8.34 -18.87 -20.52
CA CYS A 125 8.73 -17.46 -20.49
C CYS A 125 9.35 -16.97 -21.82
N ALA A 126 10.15 -17.80 -22.48
CA ALA A 126 10.79 -17.46 -23.76
C ALA A 126 9.81 -17.34 -24.94
N GLN A 127 8.56 -17.80 -24.77
CA GLN A 127 7.52 -17.76 -25.82
C GLN A 127 6.49 -16.64 -25.59
N THR A 128 6.56 -15.95 -24.45
CA THR A 128 5.66 -14.82 -24.16
C THR A 128 6.10 -13.54 -24.88
N ALA A 129 5.25 -12.52 -24.94
CA ALA A 129 5.61 -11.20 -25.48
C ALA A 129 6.07 -10.18 -24.42
N TRP A 130 5.94 -10.52 -23.13
CA TRP A 130 6.12 -9.60 -22.01
C TRP A 130 7.27 -9.97 -21.07
N SER A 131 7.71 -11.23 -21.09
CA SER A 131 8.80 -11.69 -20.24
C SER A 131 10.13 -11.07 -20.66
N SER A 132 11.01 -10.84 -19.69
CA SER A 132 12.39 -10.44 -19.95
C SER A 132 13.24 -11.55 -20.61
N LEU A 133 12.73 -12.78 -20.69
CA LEU A 133 13.38 -13.91 -21.36
C LEU A 133 12.90 -14.10 -22.80
N SER A 134 11.93 -13.30 -23.25
CA SER A 134 11.46 -13.31 -24.62
C SER A 134 12.56 -12.80 -25.58
N PRO A 135 12.56 -13.22 -26.85
CA PRO A 135 13.51 -12.71 -27.84
C PRO A 135 13.42 -11.18 -27.96
N ASP A 136 14.56 -10.49 -27.81
CA ASP A 136 14.68 -9.05 -28.04
C ASP A 136 15.81 -8.74 -29.04
N PRO A 137 15.59 -8.91 -30.36
CA PRO A 137 16.66 -8.87 -31.36
C PRO A 137 17.13 -7.46 -31.79
N LYS A 138 16.48 -6.39 -31.32
CA LYS A 138 16.82 -5.01 -31.67
C LYS A 138 18.19 -4.59 -31.10
#